data_AF-A0A6L5YLX8-F1
#
_entry.id   AF-A0A6L5YLX8-F1
#
_cell.length_a   1.000
_cell.length_b   1.000
_cell.length_c   1.000
_cell.angle_alpha   90.00
_cell.angle_beta   90.00
_cell.angle_gamma   90.00
#
_symmetry.space_group_name_H-M   'P 1'
#
loop_
_entity.id
_entity.type
_entity.pdbx_description
1 polymer ?
#
loop_
_entity_poly.entity_id
_entity_poly.type
_entity_poly.pdbx_seq_one_letter_code
_entity_poly.pdbx_strand_id
1 'polypeptide(L)'
;MMKRKLILTGAALSLAVAMTGCGGKPVINQQPSSQEKNAVDTQAQTETTVPAADSATTQSSVAASAQTVTGAVDEETAQKIALEHAGVKATDATITKSKLDYEGRRQVYEIEWYAGGKKYDYEIAVDTGEILSSGYDEKTSGWSGSNSSNVTISEADAKQTALGRVSGATEKDIYEWQFDYDDGRSEYEGKIIYGGTEYDFTIDASSGAVIEWEAESVR
;
A
#
# COMPACT_ATOMS: atom_id res chain seq x y z
N MET A 1 -11.82 -20.97 -28.61
CA MET A 1 -12.78 -22.00 -28.14
C MET A 1 -12.72 -22.05 -26.63
N MET A 2 -13.61 -21.32 -25.95
CA MET A 2 -13.61 -21.20 -24.49
C MET A 2 -14.33 -22.40 -23.86
N LYS A 3 -13.60 -23.21 -23.10
CA LYS A 3 -14.16 -24.33 -22.34
C LYS A 3 -14.69 -23.79 -21.02
N ARG A 4 -16.01 -23.61 -20.92
CA ARG A 4 -16.70 -23.32 -19.65
C ARG A 4 -16.64 -24.57 -18.77
N LYS A 5 -15.95 -24.51 -17.64
CA LYS A 5 -16.00 -25.57 -16.63
C LYS A 5 -17.07 -25.21 -15.59
N LEU A 6 -18.12 -26.02 -15.53
CA LEU A 6 -19.10 -26.01 -14.44
C LEU A 6 -18.42 -26.53 -13.16
N ILE A 7 -18.48 -25.75 -12.08
CA ILE A 7 -18.12 -26.23 -10.74
C ILE A 7 -19.44 -26.48 -9.99
N LEU A 8 -19.67 -27.75 -9.66
CA LEU A 8 -20.78 -28.21 -8.82
C LEU A 8 -20.61 -27.67 -7.39
N THR A 9 -21.57 -26.88 -6.94
CA THR A 9 -21.73 -26.49 -5.53
C THR A 9 -22.11 -27.69 -4.67
N GLY A 10 -21.19 -28.12 -3.81
CA GLY A 10 -21.43 -29.07 -2.71
C GLY A 10 -21.64 -28.33 -1.38
N ALA A 11 -22.62 -28.79 -0.61
CA ALA A 11 -23.31 -28.08 0.45
C ALA A 11 -22.61 -28.02 1.83
N ALA A 12 -22.91 -26.92 2.54
CA ALA A 12 -23.27 -26.77 3.95
C ALA A 12 -22.45 -27.46 5.07
N LEU A 13 -22.02 -26.66 6.06
CA LEU A 13 -22.54 -26.81 7.42
C LEU A 13 -22.31 -25.53 8.25
N SER A 14 -23.42 -24.88 8.62
CA SER A 14 -23.46 -23.81 9.61
C SER A 14 -23.23 -24.36 11.01
N LEU A 15 -22.41 -23.70 11.83
CA LEU A 15 -22.55 -23.77 13.29
C LEU A 15 -22.30 -22.39 13.91
N ALA A 16 -23.40 -21.73 14.26
CA ALA A 16 -23.42 -20.52 15.06
C ALA A 16 -23.33 -20.90 16.55
N VAL A 17 -22.49 -20.18 17.30
CA VAL A 17 -22.62 -20.05 18.75
C VAL A 17 -22.49 -18.58 19.11
N ALA A 18 -23.61 -17.99 19.49
CA ALA A 18 -23.67 -16.72 20.19
C ALA A 18 -23.61 -17.01 21.70
N MET A 19 -22.78 -16.27 22.43
CA MET A 19 -22.90 -16.15 23.89
C MET A 19 -22.75 -14.68 24.29
N THR A 20 -23.90 -14.14 24.66
CA THR A 20 -24.19 -12.89 25.37
C THR A 20 -23.31 -12.69 26.61
N GLY A 21 -22.87 -11.47 26.85
CA GLY A 21 -22.26 -11.04 28.11
C GLY A 21 -22.43 -9.55 28.38
N CYS A 22 -23.61 -9.17 28.88
CA CYS A 22 -23.90 -7.86 29.47
C CYS A 22 -23.25 -7.71 30.86
N GLY A 23 -22.83 -6.49 31.21
CA GLY A 23 -22.90 -6.02 32.61
C GLY A 23 -21.80 -5.05 33.04
N GLY A 24 -22.20 -3.82 33.40
CA GLY A 24 -21.50 -3.06 34.46
C GLY A 24 -20.99 -1.66 34.11
N LYS A 25 -21.88 -0.66 34.10
CA LYS A 25 -21.64 0.73 34.54
C LYS A 25 -22.75 1.02 35.57
N PRO A 26 -22.57 1.86 36.61
CA PRO A 26 -21.93 3.19 36.51
C PRO A 26 -21.12 3.58 37.76
N VAL A 27 -20.52 4.79 37.76
CA VAL A 27 -20.63 5.80 38.84
C VAL A 27 -19.81 7.04 38.44
N ILE A 28 -20.56 8.08 38.08
CA ILE A 28 -20.40 9.51 38.36
C ILE A 28 -19.28 9.91 39.35
N ASN A 29 -18.37 10.80 38.94
CA ASN A 29 -17.85 11.83 39.84
C ASN A 29 -17.49 13.13 39.11
N GLN A 30 -18.38 14.10 39.33
CA GLN A 30 -18.28 15.55 39.43
C GLN A 30 -17.09 16.33 38.84
N GLN A 31 -17.46 17.20 37.90
CA GLN A 31 -16.90 18.52 37.60
C GLN A 31 -17.01 19.46 38.81
N PRO A 32 -16.12 20.46 38.91
CA PRO A 32 -16.60 21.84 39.07
C PRO A 32 -16.01 22.80 38.04
N SER A 33 -16.88 23.70 37.60
CA SER A 33 -16.61 24.94 36.88
C SER A 33 -15.92 25.98 37.77
N SER A 34 -15.06 26.83 37.20
CA SER A 34 -15.33 28.28 37.02
C SER A 34 -14.13 29.00 36.42
N GLN A 35 -14.46 30.00 35.62
CA GLN A 35 -13.58 30.98 34.96
C GLN A 35 -12.93 31.90 36.00
N GLU A 36 -11.74 32.47 35.69
CA GLU A 36 -11.61 33.93 35.64
C GLU A 36 -10.39 34.39 34.80
N LYS A 37 -10.62 35.54 34.16
CA LYS A 37 -9.79 36.37 33.28
C LYS A 37 -8.40 36.70 33.83
N ASN A 38 -7.46 36.96 32.93
CA ASN A 38 -6.82 38.27 32.87
C ASN A 38 -6.31 38.60 31.46
N ALA A 39 -6.61 39.83 31.04
CA ALA A 39 -6.25 40.45 29.78
C ALA A 39 -5.22 41.55 30.05
N VAL A 40 -4.22 41.67 29.20
CA VAL A 40 -3.36 42.85 28.95
C VAL A 40 -2.81 42.63 27.53
N ASP A 41 -3.40 43.21 26.48
CA ASP A 41 -3.20 44.56 25.95
C ASP A 41 -1.73 44.94 25.68
N THR A 42 -1.35 45.00 24.40
CA THR A 42 -0.52 46.08 23.83
C THR A 42 -0.47 45.94 22.30
N GLN A 43 -0.98 46.97 21.65
CA GLN A 43 -0.89 47.28 20.22
C GLN A 43 0.54 47.61 19.78
N ALA A 44 0.88 47.28 18.53
CA ALA A 44 1.49 48.23 17.58
C ALA A 44 1.42 47.70 16.14
N GLN A 45 0.78 48.50 15.27
CA GLN A 45 0.86 48.44 13.81
C GLN A 45 2.07 49.25 13.30
N THR A 46 2.66 48.83 12.17
CA THR A 46 3.04 49.67 11.00
C THR A 46 3.53 48.73 9.89
N GLU A 47 2.78 48.58 8.79
CA GLU A 47 3.02 49.15 7.43
C GLU A 47 4.31 48.65 6.74
N THR A 48 4.21 47.78 5.73
CA THR A 48 4.02 48.03 4.27
C THR A 48 5.35 47.99 3.53
N THR A 49 5.55 46.96 2.68
CA THR A 49 6.09 47.12 1.31
C THR A 49 5.92 45.83 0.52
N VAL A 50 5.15 45.91 -0.56
CA VAL A 50 5.18 45.01 -1.72
C VAL A 50 6.12 45.66 -2.75
N PRO A 51 6.82 44.89 -3.58
CA PRO A 51 6.60 45.07 -5.01
C PRO A 51 6.34 43.76 -5.76
N ALA A 52 5.61 43.93 -6.85
CA ALA A 52 4.98 42.93 -7.68
C ALA A 52 5.94 42.16 -8.60
N ALA A 53 5.40 41.08 -9.16
CA ALA A 53 6.00 40.05 -9.99
C ALA A 53 6.54 40.51 -11.35
N ASP A 54 7.55 39.78 -11.85
CA ASP A 54 7.62 39.35 -13.25
C ASP A 54 8.41 38.03 -13.39
N SER A 55 7.80 37.09 -14.11
CA SER A 55 8.31 35.93 -14.86
C SER A 55 9.49 35.07 -14.33
N ALA A 56 9.21 33.80 -14.03
CA ALA A 56 9.86 32.64 -14.66
C ALA A 56 9.33 31.30 -14.10
N THR A 57 9.03 30.37 -15.00
CA THR A 57 8.77 28.94 -14.77
C THR A 57 9.78 28.33 -13.78
N THR A 58 9.33 27.96 -12.59
CA THR A 58 10.13 27.17 -11.64
C THR A 58 9.68 25.72 -11.67
N GLN A 59 10.43 24.92 -12.44
CA GLN A 59 10.62 23.50 -12.24
C GLN A 59 11.05 23.27 -10.79
N SER A 60 10.11 22.83 -9.96
CA SER A 60 10.36 22.52 -8.55
C SER A 60 11.10 21.19 -8.48
N SER A 61 12.42 21.23 -8.66
CA SER A 61 13.31 20.18 -8.20
C SER A 61 13.46 20.37 -6.69
N VAL A 62 12.57 19.75 -5.93
CA VAL A 62 12.81 19.57 -4.51
C VAL A 62 13.95 18.57 -4.39
N ALA A 63 15.11 19.06 -3.99
CA ALA A 63 16.25 18.22 -3.63
C ALA A 63 15.80 17.30 -2.49
N ALA A 64 15.55 16.04 -2.83
CA ALA A 64 15.28 14.99 -1.87
C ALA A 64 16.46 14.93 -0.89
N SER A 65 16.17 15.08 0.40
CA SER A 65 17.13 14.77 1.45
C SER A 65 17.43 13.28 1.35
N ALA A 66 18.56 12.93 0.73
CA ALA A 66 19.00 11.56 0.57
C ALA A 66 19.20 10.90 1.94
N GLN A 67 18.20 10.16 2.41
CA GLN A 67 18.40 9.14 3.42
C GLN A 67 19.14 8.01 2.74
N THR A 68 20.45 7.95 2.95
CA THR A 68 21.26 6.81 2.52
C THR A 68 20.86 5.59 3.36
N VAL A 69 20.06 4.70 2.77
CA VAL A 69 19.85 3.36 3.32
C VAL A 69 21.17 2.61 3.13
N THR A 70 21.82 2.23 4.23
CA THR A 70 23.03 1.41 4.17
C THR A 70 22.62 -0.06 4.00
N GLY A 71 22.65 -0.55 2.76
CA GLY A 71 22.28 -1.92 2.41
C GLY A 71 21.29 -1.95 1.24
N ALA A 72 21.08 -3.13 0.66
CA ALA A 72 20.02 -3.30 -0.33
C ALA A 72 18.66 -3.01 0.32
N VAL A 73 17.87 -2.17 -0.34
CA VAL A 73 16.48 -1.89 -0.03
C VAL A 73 15.66 -3.12 -0.39
N ASP A 74 14.78 -3.55 0.50
CA ASP A 74 13.75 -4.55 0.21
C ASP A 74 12.44 -3.87 -0.23
N GLU A 75 11.47 -4.68 -0.65
CA GLU A 75 10.20 -4.20 -1.17
C GLU A 75 9.46 -3.30 -0.17
N GLU A 76 9.37 -3.70 1.11
CA GLU A 76 8.71 -2.91 2.16
C GLU A 76 9.39 -1.53 2.32
N THR A 77 10.73 -1.51 2.34
CA THR A 77 11.48 -0.27 2.43
C THR A 77 11.29 0.60 1.19
N ALA A 78 11.22 0.01 -0.02
CA ALA A 78 10.93 0.74 -1.24
C ALA A 78 9.52 1.36 -1.22
N GLN A 79 8.49 0.60 -0.84
CA GLN A 79 7.13 1.12 -0.67
C GLN A 79 7.10 2.31 0.30
N LYS A 80 7.80 2.18 1.43
CA LYS A 80 7.91 3.26 2.42
C LYS A 80 8.57 4.52 1.84
N ILE A 81 9.70 4.37 1.14
CA ILE A 81 10.39 5.49 0.46
C ILE A 81 9.45 6.20 -0.52
N ALA A 82 8.71 5.44 -1.35
CA ALA A 82 7.78 5.98 -2.33
C ALA A 82 6.66 6.80 -1.66
N LEU A 83 6.03 6.22 -0.64
CA LEU A 83 4.91 6.83 0.09
C LEU A 83 5.34 8.09 0.85
N GLU A 84 6.50 8.05 1.52
CA GLU A 84 7.06 9.20 2.22
C GLU A 84 7.42 10.33 1.24
N HIS A 85 8.03 10.01 0.11
CA HIS A 85 8.34 10.99 -0.94
C HIS A 85 7.08 11.63 -1.53
N ALA A 86 6.03 10.85 -1.76
CA ALA A 86 4.75 11.35 -2.25
C ALA A 86 3.93 12.12 -1.20
N GLY A 87 4.33 12.07 0.09
CA GLY A 87 3.55 12.62 1.20
C GLY A 87 2.22 11.90 1.41
N VAL A 88 2.12 10.64 1.01
CA VAL A 88 0.92 9.81 1.13
C VAL A 88 1.08 8.88 2.32
N LYS A 89 0.08 8.81 3.20
CA LYS A 89 0.09 7.83 4.29
C LYS A 89 -0.20 6.44 3.73
N ALA A 90 0.46 5.42 4.28
CA ALA A 90 0.18 4.04 3.89
C ALA A 90 -1.32 3.67 4.02
N THR A 91 -2.02 4.21 5.01
CA THR A 91 -3.47 3.98 5.21
C THR A 91 -4.36 4.61 4.14
N ASP A 92 -3.84 5.58 3.40
CA ASP A 92 -4.55 6.30 2.34
C ASP A 92 -4.17 5.76 0.94
N ALA A 93 -3.24 4.80 0.89
CA ALA A 93 -2.73 4.17 -0.32
C ALA A 93 -3.29 2.75 -0.48
N THR A 94 -3.56 2.37 -1.71
CA THR A 94 -3.78 0.97 -2.11
C THR A 94 -2.67 0.59 -3.06
N ILE A 95 -1.68 -0.16 -2.57
CA ILE A 95 -0.60 -0.70 -3.41
C ILE A 95 -1.23 -1.66 -4.42
N THR A 96 -1.01 -1.40 -5.70
CA THR A 96 -1.51 -2.24 -6.80
C THR A 96 -0.41 -3.04 -7.47
N LYS A 97 0.85 -2.61 -7.33
CA LYS A 97 1.99 -3.32 -7.87
C LYS A 97 3.22 -3.05 -7.03
N SER A 98 4.03 -4.08 -6.83
CA SER A 98 5.39 -3.99 -6.33
C SER A 98 6.21 -5.10 -6.97
N LYS A 99 7.16 -4.73 -7.83
CA LYS A 99 7.90 -5.70 -8.65
C LYS A 99 9.39 -5.37 -8.65
N LEU A 100 10.22 -6.38 -8.41
CA LEU A 100 11.65 -6.30 -8.66
C LEU A 100 11.91 -6.43 -10.17
N ASP A 101 12.54 -5.43 -10.76
CA ASP A 101 12.88 -5.39 -12.20
C ASP A 101 14.36 -5.01 -12.42
N TYR A 102 14.77 -5.00 -13.69
CA TYR A 102 16.10 -4.65 -14.14
C TYR A 102 16.07 -3.54 -15.19
N GLU A 103 16.41 -2.33 -14.77
CA GLU A 103 16.68 -1.22 -15.67
C GLU A 103 18.15 -1.24 -16.10
N GLY A 104 18.40 -1.84 -17.27
CA GLY A 104 19.73 -2.07 -17.81
C GLY A 104 20.54 -3.08 -16.99
N ARG A 105 21.36 -2.61 -16.05
CA ARG A 105 22.17 -3.46 -15.15
C ARG A 105 21.94 -3.16 -13.68
N ARG A 106 20.93 -2.34 -13.37
CA ARG A 106 20.56 -1.92 -12.02
C ARG A 106 19.25 -2.58 -11.66
N GLN A 107 19.18 -3.14 -10.46
CA GLN A 107 17.93 -3.62 -9.89
C GLN A 107 17.11 -2.44 -9.41
N VAL A 108 15.82 -2.46 -9.74
CA VAL A 108 14.85 -1.43 -9.35
C VAL A 108 13.60 -2.09 -8.80
N TYR A 109 12.93 -1.43 -7.86
CA TYR A 109 11.56 -1.71 -7.53
C TYR A 109 10.64 -0.77 -8.29
N GLU A 110 9.71 -1.33 -9.05
CA GLU A 110 8.56 -0.63 -9.62
C GLU A 110 7.39 -0.72 -8.63
N ILE A 111 6.95 0.43 -8.11
CA ILE A 111 5.88 0.53 -7.11
C ILE A 111 4.74 1.38 -7.67
N GLU A 112 3.55 0.78 -7.77
CA GLU A 112 2.34 1.50 -8.18
C GLU A 112 1.27 1.46 -7.09
N TRP A 113 0.57 2.56 -6.91
CA TRP A 113 -0.57 2.63 -5.97
C TRP A 113 -1.60 3.68 -6.36
N TYR A 114 -2.79 3.58 -5.76
CA TYR A 114 -3.80 4.63 -5.82
C TYR A 114 -3.92 5.37 -4.50
N ALA A 115 -4.00 6.70 -4.56
CA ALA A 115 -4.37 7.55 -3.43
C ALA A 115 -4.99 8.87 -3.91
N GLY A 116 -6.10 9.30 -3.29
CA GLY A 116 -6.72 10.59 -3.59
C GLY A 116 -7.03 10.84 -5.08
N GLY A 117 -7.54 9.81 -5.78
CA GLY A 117 -7.92 9.87 -7.20
C GLY A 117 -6.75 9.85 -8.19
N LYS A 118 -5.52 9.66 -7.72
CA LYS A 118 -4.32 9.59 -8.55
C LYS A 118 -3.77 8.16 -8.55
N LYS A 119 -3.23 7.73 -9.69
CA LYS A 119 -2.33 6.58 -9.79
C LYS A 119 -0.92 7.11 -9.67
N TYR A 120 -0.14 6.60 -8.72
CA TYR A 120 1.28 6.92 -8.60
C TYR A 120 2.11 5.76 -9.15
N ASP A 121 3.27 6.10 -9.70
CA ASP A 121 4.23 5.17 -10.27
C ASP A 121 5.64 5.65 -9.91
N TYR A 122 6.44 4.76 -9.32
CA TYR A 122 7.76 5.01 -8.79
C TYR A 122 8.72 3.90 -9.17
N GLU A 123 9.95 4.29 -9.52
CA GLU A 123 11.09 3.38 -9.66
C GLU A 123 12.13 3.72 -8.60
N ILE A 124 12.52 2.74 -7.79
CA ILE A 124 13.47 2.92 -6.68
C ILE A 124 14.64 1.98 -6.85
N ALA A 125 15.85 2.53 -6.85
CA ALA A 125 17.08 1.75 -6.94
C ALA A 125 17.25 0.85 -5.70
N VAL A 126 17.43 -0.45 -5.92
CA VAL A 126 17.57 -1.43 -4.83
C VAL A 126 18.84 -1.23 -4.02
N ASP A 127 19.94 -0.85 -4.66
CA ASP A 127 21.25 -0.74 -4.00
C ASP A 127 21.40 0.48 -3.08
N THR A 128 20.57 1.50 -3.27
CA THR A 128 20.76 2.83 -2.67
C THR A 128 19.47 3.42 -2.07
N GLY A 129 18.30 2.96 -2.51
CA GLY A 129 17.02 3.59 -2.23
C GLY A 129 16.78 4.89 -3.01
N GLU A 130 17.61 5.20 -4.00
CA GLU A 130 17.43 6.38 -4.85
C GLU A 130 16.13 6.26 -5.66
N ILE A 131 15.29 7.30 -5.62
CA ILE A 131 14.12 7.39 -6.49
C ILE A 131 14.60 7.79 -7.88
N LEU A 132 14.54 6.84 -8.82
CA LEU A 132 14.98 7.01 -10.21
C LEU A 132 13.90 7.66 -11.07
N SER A 133 12.65 7.31 -10.81
CA SER A 133 11.48 7.86 -11.47
C SER A 133 10.37 8.03 -10.44
N SER A 134 9.58 9.09 -10.60
CA SER A 134 8.37 9.33 -9.81
C SER A 134 7.37 10.10 -10.66
N GLY A 135 6.12 9.63 -10.70
CA GLY A 135 5.04 10.26 -11.42
C GLY A 135 3.69 9.97 -10.81
N TYR A 136 2.69 10.72 -11.26
CA TYR A 136 1.31 10.34 -11.06
C TYR A 136 0.45 10.77 -12.23
N ASP A 137 -0.60 10.00 -12.47
CA ASP A 137 -1.66 10.34 -13.40
C ASP A 137 -2.95 10.62 -12.64
N GLU A 138 -3.62 11.72 -13.00
CA GLU A 138 -4.99 11.95 -12.55
C GLU A 138 -5.92 10.98 -13.27
N LYS A 139 -6.42 9.97 -12.55
CA LYS A 139 -7.38 9.04 -13.14
C LYS A 139 -8.77 9.67 -13.08
N THR A 140 -9.17 10.35 -14.15
CA THR A 140 -10.43 11.11 -14.19
C THR A 140 -11.71 10.24 -14.28
N SER A 141 -11.61 8.93 -14.48
CA SER A 141 -12.79 8.05 -14.47
C SER A 141 -12.40 6.57 -14.49
N GLY A 142 -12.94 5.77 -13.56
CA GLY A 142 -13.01 4.31 -13.66
C GLY A 142 -12.50 3.52 -12.45
N TRP A 143 -11.55 4.06 -11.68
CA TRP A 143 -11.12 3.46 -10.42
C TRP A 143 -11.94 4.05 -9.27
N SER A 144 -13.04 3.41 -8.91
CA SER A 144 -13.69 3.67 -7.64
C SER A 144 -12.82 3.06 -6.54
N GLY A 145 -12.07 3.89 -5.81
CA GLY A 145 -11.41 3.48 -4.55
C GLY A 145 -12.39 2.92 -3.51
N SER A 146 -13.69 2.96 -3.79
CA SER A 146 -14.77 2.28 -3.06
C SER A 146 -14.90 0.78 -3.34
N ASN A 147 -14.14 0.19 -4.27
CA ASN A 147 -14.17 -1.27 -4.53
C ASN A 147 -13.48 -2.11 -3.45
N SER A 148 -13.02 -1.49 -2.36
CA SER A 148 -12.54 -2.15 -1.14
C SER A 148 -13.62 -2.97 -0.40
N SER A 149 -14.89 -2.93 -0.83
CA SER A 149 -15.99 -3.64 -0.15
C SER A 149 -15.88 -5.16 -0.16
N ASN A 150 -14.94 -5.73 -0.92
CA ASN A 150 -14.67 -7.18 -0.96
C ASN A 150 -13.22 -7.53 -0.58
N VAL A 151 -12.48 -6.59 0.01
CA VAL A 151 -11.13 -6.83 0.55
C VAL A 151 -11.25 -6.94 2.07
N THR A 152 -10.99 -8.13 2.60
CA THR A 152 -11.03 -8.38 4.05
C THR A 152 -9.63 -8.57 4.62
N ILE A 153 -8.70 -9.09 3.81
CA ILE A 153 -7.32 -9.33 4.25
C ILE A 153 -6.38 -8.25 3.72
N SER A 154 -5.43 -7.86 4.57
CA SER A 154 -4.41 -6.89 4.18
C SER A 154 -3.39 -7.50 3.21
N GLU A 155 -2.65 -6.66 2.50
CA GLU A 155 -1.48 -7.06 1.73
C GLU A 155 -0.51 -7.90 2.58
N ALA A 156 -0.22 -7.44 3.81
CA ALA A 156 0.67 -8.15 4.73
C ALA A 156 0.15 -9.55 5.08
N ASP A 157 -1.15 -9.71 5.32
CA ASP A 157 -1.75 -11.02 5.60
C ASP A 157 -1.69 -11.94 4.37
N ALA A 158 -1.88 -11.40 3.17
CA ALA A 158 -1.78 -12.13 1.92
C ALA A 158 -0.33 -12.59 1.65
N LYS A 159 0.65 -11.69 1.82
CA LYS A 159 2.08 -12.02 1.71
C LYS A 159 2.47 -13.12 2.70
N GLN A 160 2.03 -13.03 3.94
CA GLN A 160 2.27 -14.06 4.95
C GLN A 160 1.65 -15.41 4.58
N THR A 161 0.47 -15.40 3.95
CA THR A 161 -0.20 -16.60 3.44
C THR A 161 0.63 -17.28 2.34
N ALA A 162 1.17 -16.51 1.39
CA ALA A 162 2.06 -17.04 0.34
C ALA A 162 3.37 -17.57 0.92
N LEU A 163 4.05 -16.78 1.76
CA LEU A 163 5.34 -17.15 2.37
C LEU A 163 5.23 -18.39 3.27
N GLY A 164 4.10 -18.58 3.96
CA GLY A 164 3.83 -19.78 4.76
C GLY A 164 3.85 -21.09 3.97
N ARG A 165 3.72 -21.04 2.63
CA ARG A 165 3.79 -22.22 1.74
C ARG A 165 5.21 -22.55 1.30
N VAL A 166 6.13 -21.60 1.35
CA VAL A 166 7.51 -21.74 0.88
C VAL A 166 8.47 -21.72 2.06
N SER A 167 8.77 -22.90 2.60
CA SER A 167 9.59 -23.02 3.81
C SER A 167 10.98 -22.39 3.63
N GLY A 168 11.26 -21.36 4.42
CA GLY A 168 12.53 -20.62 4.41
C GLY A 168 12.55 -19.38 3.53
N ALA A 169 11.54 -19.19 2.68
CA ALA A 169 11.34 -17.92 2.00
C ALA A 169 10.93 -16.83 3.00
N THR A 170 11.23 -15.60 2.64
CA THR A 170 10.96 -14.36 3.37
C THR A 170 10.53 -13.29 2.38
N GLU A 171 10.15 -12.09 2.83
CA GLU A 171 9.65 -11.03 1.94
C GLU A 171 10.64 -10.61 0.84
N LYS A 172 11.95 -10.62 1.12
CA LYS A 172 13.00 -10.40 0.11
C LYS A 172 12.99 -11.40 -1.07
N ASP A 173 12.28 -12.52 -0.91
CA ASP A 173 12.14 -13.56 -1.94
C ASP A 173 10.84 -13.38 -2.74
N ILE A 174 9.97 -12.43 -2.37
CA ILE A 174 8.85 -11.97 -3.20
C ILE A 174 9.41 -11.12 -4.32
N TYR A 175 9.28 -11.61 -5.55
CA TYR A 175 9.79 -10.98 -6.75
C TYR A 175 8.76 -10.04 -7.38
N GLU A 176 7.49 -10.43 -7.34
CA GLU A 176 6.39 -9.69 -7.92
C GLU A 176 5.16 -9.80 -7.02
N TRP A 177 4.47 -8.67 -6.88
CA TRP A 177 3.23 -8.51 -6.17
C TRP A 177 2.29 -7.63 -6.99
N GLN A 178 1.06 -8.09 -7.22
CA GLN A 178 0.01 -7.34 -7.89
C GLN A 178 -1.30 -7.47 -7.11
N PHE A 179 -2.05 -6.38 -7.04
CA PHE A 179 -3.42 -6.37 -6.56
C PHE A 179 -4.32 -5.91 -7.69
N ASP A 180 -5.15 -6.83 -8.16
CA ASP A 180 -6.08 -6.59 -9.26
C ASP A 180 -7.55 -6.74 -8.82
N TYR A 181 -8.43 -6.14 -9.61
CA TYR A 181 -9.87 -6.28 -9.51
C TYR A 181 -10.39 -6.83 -10.83
N ASP A 182 -10.58 -8.16 -10.89
CA ASP A 182 -11.15 -8.83 -12.05
C ASP A 182 -12.56 -9.37 -11.72
N ASP A 183 -13.51 -9.16 -12.63
CA ASP A 183 -14.87 -9.73 -12.61
C ASP A 183 -15.64 -9.67 -11.25
N GLY A 184 -15.39 -8.64 -10.43
CA GLY A 184 -16.07 -8.46 -9.14
C GLY A 184 -15.36 -9.11 -7.93
N ARG A 185 -14.14 -9.62 -8.14
CA ARG A 185 -13.29 -10.22 -7.11
C ARG A 185 -11.98 -9.46 -7.03
N SER A 186 -11.57 -9.16 -5.82
CA SER A 186 -10.23 -8.63 -5.55
C SER A 186 -9.27 -9.80 -5.31
N GLU A 187 -8.13 -9.78 -5.97
CA GLU A 187 -7.14 -10.84 -5.90
C GLU A 187 -5.74 -10.24 -5.66
N TYR A 188 -4.94 -10.95 -4.86
CA TYR A 188 -3.50 -10.72 -4.78
C TYR A 188 -2.79 -11.78 -5.58
N GLU A 189 -2.00 -11.36 -6.56
CA GLU A 189 -1.17 -12.22 -7.38
C GLU A 189 0.30 -11.94 -7.10
N GLY A 190 1.15 -12.95 -7.27
CA GLY A 190 2.57 -12.71 -7.13
C GLY A 190 3.45 -13.89 -7.45
N LYS A 191 4.76 -13.62 -7.37
CA LYS A 191 5.84 -14.58 -7.61
C LYS A 191 6.79 -14.59 -6.42
N ILE A 192 7.08 -15.78 -5.90
CA ILE A 192 8.21 -16.00 -4.97
C ILE A 192 9.31 -16.75 -5.73
N ILE A 193 10.55 -16.27 -5.65
CA ILE A 193 11.71 -17.00 -6.18
C ILE A 193 12.56 -17.46 -5.02
N TYR A 194 12.58 -18.76 -4.76
CA TYR A 194 13.33 -19.34 -3.64
C TYR A 194 13.88 -20.72 -3.96
N GLY A 195 15.14 -20.96 -3.58
CA GLY A 195 15.76 -22.29 -3.74
C GLY A 195 15.82 -22.80 -5.20
N GLY A 196 15.89 -21.90 -6.18
CA GLY A 196 15.87 -22.26 -7.61
C GLY A 196 14.49 -22.65 -8.15
N THR A 197 13.43 -22.32 -7.43
CA THR A 197 12.04 -22.54 -7.84
C THR A 197 11.31 -21.19 -7.87
N GLU A 198 10.54 -20.96 -8.93
CA GLU A 198 9.56 -19.88 -9.04
C GLU A 198 8.21 -20.44 -8.59
N TYR A 199 7.53 -19.69 -7.72
CA TYR A 199 6.20 -20.00 -7.23
C TYR A 199 5.24 -18.88 -7.62
N ASP A 200 4.36 -19.15 -8.57
CA ASP A 200 3.25 -18.27 -8.93
C ASP A 200 2.06 -18.56 -8.03
N PHE A 201 1.38 -17.52 -7.55
CA PHE A 201 0.22 -17.68 -6.70
C PHE A 201 -0.84 -16.62 -6.95
N THR A 202 -2.09 -17.00 -6.65
CA THR A 202 -3.23 -16.09 -6.58
C THR A 202 -3.97 -16.32 -5.26
N ILE A 203 -4.26 -15.26 -4.53
CA ILE A 203 -4.94 -15.27 -3.23
C ILE A 203 -6.19 -14.41 -3.32
N ASP A 204 -7.32 -14.98 -2.89
CA ASP A 204 -8.59 -14.28 -2.77
C ASP A 204 -8.50 -13.21 -1.68
N ALA A 205 -8.60 -11.92 -2.04
CA ALA A 205 -8.43 -10.82 -1.09
C ALA A 205 -9.60 -10.70 -0.08
N SER A 206 -10.72 -11.39 -0.32
CA SER A 206 -11.88 -11.40 0.58
C SER A 206 -11.76 -12.41 1.72
N SER A 207 -11.01 -13.50 1.49
CA SER A 207 -10.95 -14.65 2.40
C SER A 207 -9.53 -15.08 2.79
N GLY A 208 -8.52 -14.64 2.05
CA GLY A 208 -7.15 -15.15 2.15
C GLY A 208 -6.97 -16.58 1.65
N ALA A 209 -7.98 -17.16 1.00
CA ALA A 209 -7.85 -18.47 0.38
C ALA A 209 -6.91 -18.39 -0.82
N VAL A 210 -6.00 -19.35 -0.93
CA VAL A 210 -5.18 -19.47 -2.14
C VAL A 210 -5.99 -20.13 -3.24
N ILE A 211 -6.17 -19.40 -4.34
CA ILE A 211 -6.93 -19.78 -5.52
C ILE A 211 -6.04 -20.58 -6.47
N GLU A 212 -4.82 -20.09 -6.69
CA GLU A 212 -3.86 -20.67 -7.63
C GLU A 212 -2.49 -20.80 -6.98
N TRP A 213 -1.77 -21.87 -7.34
CA TRP A 213 -0.42 -22.14 -6.88
C TRP A 213 0.30 -23.01 -7.91
N GLU A 214 1.31 -22.44 -8.55
CA GLU A 214 2.19 -23.14 -9.46
C GLU A 214 3.64 -23.10 -8.94
N ALA A 215 4.43 -24.11 -9.31
CA ALA A 215 5.83 -24.18 -8.92
C ALA A 215 6.66 -24.72 -10.09
N GLU A 216 7.59 -23.91 -10.58
CA GLU A 216 8.45 -24.25 -11.71
C GLU A 216 9.93 -24.06 -11.34
N SER A 217 10.79 -25.01 -11.74
CA SER A 217 12.23 -24.87 -11.53
C SER A 217 12.79 -23.80 -12.48
N VAL A 218 13.51 -22.83 -11.91
CA VAL A 218 14.26 -21.83 -12.67
C VAL A 218 15.47 -22.52 -13.28
N ARG A 219 15.54 -22.61 -14.62
CA ARG A 219 16.60 -23.31 -15.36
C ARG A 219 17.70 -22.38 -15.86
#